data_AF-A0A9Q3XCS5-F1
#
_entry.id   AF-A0A9Q3XCS5-F1
#
_cell.length_a   1.000
_cell.length_b   1.000
_cell.length_c   1.000
_cell.angle_alpha   90.00
_cell.angle_beta   90.00
_cell.angle_gamma   90.00
#
_symmetry.space_group_name_H-M   'P 1'
#
loop_
_entity.id
_entity.type
_entity.pdbx_description
1 polymer ?
#
loop_
_entity_poly.entity_id
_entity_poly.type
_entity_poly.pdbx_seq_one_letter_code
_entity_poly.pdbx_strand_id
1 'polypeptide(L)'
;MSRSSNQTIRLAALAAGLAAIAACAPPPPPPPPPPPPPPPPPAVVIPPRPTPPGGATNSMTIPMVAATGVRQTVNANLTPAQTTWNLRSALNVAALNCQAPKHAMLVDNYAKKLKVHARELSATNRALQSEFRQRYGATYRDVQDSYMTQVYNYFALPPAKDDFCDVAYEVSNEVVTVAPGDLEVFAASALPRIEAVFEDFFRAYEKYRVDLAAWDSQYGPPTVTTTVQGYTNPLDPNVEVEPGETLVGTMPATAPVTAPGEPQAPVDLPPASSQTPVVIATDETGADGEPVVTLPTEGPIFQSGEVVQGADNPGPDDTPDPQS
;
A
#
# COMPACT_ATOMS: atom_id res chain seq x y z
N MET A 1 -98.80 -77.23 65.23
CA MET A 1 -100.14 -76.72 64.87
C MET A 1 -99.99 -75.25 64.51
N SER A 2 -100.54 -74.85 63.34
CA SER A 2 -100.78 -73.46 62.88
C SER A 2 -99.58 -72.52 62.72
N ARG A 3 -99.47 -71.65 61.71
CA ARG A 3 -100.24 -71.36 60.47
C ARG A 3 -99.38 -70.31 59.71
N SER A 4 -99.42 -70.36 58.38
CA SER A 4 -99.40 -69.27 57.36
C SER A 4 -99.06 -67.83 57.81
N SER A 5 -98.38 -66.98 57.03
CA SER A 5 -98.57 -66.75 55.59
C SER A 5 -97.50 -65.80 55.02
N ASN A 6 -97.20 -66.02 53.74
CA ASN A 6 -96.57 -65.18 52.72
C ASN A 6 -96.70 -63.65 52.86
N GLN A 7 -95.67 -62.89 52.46
CA GLN A 7 -95.63 -62.25 51.13
C GLN A 7 -94.32 -61.48 50.87
N THR A 8 -93.77 -61.80 49.70
CA THR A 8 -92.74 -61.13 48.89
C THR A 8 -92.99 -59.63 48.68
N ILE A 9 -91.91 -58.82 48.58
CA ILE A 9 -91.49 -58.10 47.35
C ILE A 9 -90.14 -57.40 47.58
N ARG A 10 -89.35 -57.40 46.50
CA ARG A 10 -87.94 -57.06 46.33
C ARG A 10 -87.65 -55.56 46.48
N LEU A 11 -86.51 -55.20 47.09
CA LEU A 11 -85.80 -53.96 46.77
C LEU A 11 -84.28 -54.05 47.04
N ALA A 12 -83.54 -53.87 45.94
CA ALA A 12 -82.19 -53.32 45.78
C ALA A 12 -81.09 -53.66 46.80
N ALA A 13 -80.22 -54.58 46.41
CA ALA A 13 -78.91 -54.80 47.00
C ALA A 13 -77.89 -53.77 46.49
N LEU A 14 -77.30 -52.99 47.40
CA LEU A 14 -76.09 -52.20 47.23
C LEU A 14 -75.01 -52.88 48.07
N ALA A 15 -74.15 -53.67 47.42
CA ALA A 15 -72.98 -54.26 48.07
C ALA A 15 -71.76 -53.96 47.21
N ALA A 16 -70.94 -53.06 47.73
CA ALA A 16 -69.58 -52.81 47.30
C ALA A 16 -68.76 -54.10 47.43
N GLY A 17 -68.00 -54.45 46.40
CA GLY A 17 -67.08 -55.56 46.46
C GLY A 17 -66.68 -56.06 45.08
N LEU A 18 -65.61 -55.50 44.53
CA LEU A 18 -64.74 -56.16 43.53
C LEU A 18 -63.42 -55.40 43.48
N ALA A 19 -62.57 -55.68 44.47
CA ALA A 19 -61.15 -55.46 44.37
C ALA A 19 -60.51 -56.73 43.75
N ALA A 20 -59.59 -56.48 42.81
CA ALA A 20 -58.65 -57.42 42.20
C ALA A 20 -59.22 -58.45 41.21
N ILE A 21 -59.19 -58.14 39.90
CA ILE A 21 -58.39 -58.84 38.85
C ILE A 21 -58.26 -57.93 37.61
N ALA A 22 -57.09 -57.32 37.36
CA ALA A 22 -56.62 -56.86 36.03
C ALA A 22 -55.16 -56.36 36.14
N ALA A 23 -54.22 -57.29 36.35
CA ALA A 23 -52.79 -57.03 36.24
C ALA A 23 -52.29 -57.59 34.90
N CYS A 24 -52.03 -56.71 33.92
CA CYS A 24 -50.94 -56.75 32.93
C CYS A 24 -51.26 -55.82 31.75
N ALA A 25 -50.99 -54.52 31.91
CA ALA A 25 -50.67 -53.67 30.76
C ALA A 25 -49.14 -53.60 30.68
N PRO A 26 -48.47 -54.02 29.58
CA PRO A 26 -47.04 -53.81 29.44
C PRO A 26 -46.74 -52.30 29.50
N PRO A 27 -45.67 -51.88 30.18
CA PRO A 27 -45.27 -50.48 30.19
C PRO A 27 -45.12 -50.00 28.74
N PRO A 28 -45.54 -48.75 28.42
CA PRO A 28 -45.34 -48.20 27.10
C PRO A 28 -43.86 -48.35 26.73
N PRO A 29 -43.55 -48.77 25.48
CA PRO A 29 -42.17 -48.91 25.06
C PRO A 29 -41.44 -47.59 25.34
N PRO A 30 -40.20 -47.64 25.85
CA PRO A 30 -39.44 -46.43 26.12
C PRO A 30 -39.44 -45.56 24.87
N PRO A 31 -39.60 -44.23 25.02
CA PRO A 31 -39.57 -43.33 23.88
C PRO A 31 -38.31 -43.62 23.06
N PRO A 32 -38.42 -43.67 21.71
CA PRO A 32 -37.26 -43.92 20.87
C PRO A 32 -36.15 -42.95 21.26
N PRO A 33 -34.89 -43.42 21.31
CA PRO A 33 -33.78 -42.55 21.65
C PRO A 33 -33.82 -41.33 20.72
N PRO A 34 -33.57 -40.13 21.23
CA PRO A 34 -33.56 -38.93 20.41
C PRO A 34 -32.63 -39.17 19.21
N PRO A 35 -33.01 -38.74 17.99
CA PRO A 35 -32.17 -38.92 16.83
C PRO A 35 -30.79 -38.34 17.12
N PRO A 36 -29.71 -39.01 16.68
CA PRO A 36 -28.36 -38.52 16.92
C PRO A 36 -28.26 -37.07 16.41
N PRO A 37 -27.58 -36.18 17.16
CA PRO A 37 -27.43 -34.80 16.74
C PRO A 37 -26.85 -34.77 15.32
N PRO A 38 -27.37 -33.91 14.43
CA PRO A 38 -26.86 -33.81 13.08
C PRO A 38 -25.34 -33.56 13.13
N PRO A 39 -24.57 -34.19 12.23
CA PRO A 39 -23.12 -33.99 12.19
C PRO A 39 -22.82 -32.48 12.08
N PRO A 40 -21.77 -31.99 12.78
CA PRO A 40 -21.40 -30.58 12.71
C PRO A 40 -21.28 -30.16 11.24
N PRO A 41 -21.78 -28.96 10.86
CA PRO A 41 -21.56 -28.44 9.53
C PRO A 41 -20.06 -28.50 9.21
N PRO A 42 -19.67 -28.93 8.00
CA PRO A 42 -18.26 -28.89 7.59
C PRO A 42 -17.71 -27.48 7.82
N ALA A 43 -16.62 -27.37 8.57
CA ALA A 43 -15.97 -26.07 8.78
C ALA A 43 -15.54 -25.53 7.41
N VAL A 44 -16.04 -24.36 7.03
CA VAL A 44 -15.59 -23.66 5.83
C VAL A 44 -14.18 -23.15 6.13
N VAL A 45 -13.17 -23.80 5.55
CA VAL A 45 -11.77 -23.36 5.66
C VAL A 45 -11.58 -22.17 4.74
N ILE A 46 -11.57 -20.96 5.31
CA ILE A 46 -11.29 -19.73 4.57
C ILE A 46 -9.78 -19.69 4.26
N PRO A 47 -9.37 -19.58 2.98
CA PRO A 47 -7.95 -19.46 2.64
C PRO A 47 -7.36 -18.15 3.20
N PRO A 48 -6.03 -18.07 3.45
CA PRO A 48 -5.39 -16.84 3.86
C PRO A 48 -5.66 -15.70 2.87
N ARG A 49 -5.91 -14.49 3.39
CA ARG A 49 -6.08 -13.30 2.55
C ARG A 49 -4.77 -13.00 1.82
N PRO A 50 -4.78 -12.75 0.50
CA PRO A 50 -3.59 -12.39 -0.25
C PRO A 50 -2.85 -11.19 0.36
N THR A 51 -1.52 -11.23 0.35
CA THR A 51 -0.65 -10.15 0.83
C THR A 51 0.13 -9.55 -0.34
N PRO A 52 0.48 -8.25 -0.29
CA PRO A 52 1.27 -7.62 -1.33
C PRO A 52 2.68 -8.25 -1.45
N PRO A 53 3.24 -8.35 -2.67
CA PRO A 53 4.56 -8.92 -2.91
C PRO A 53 5.67 -8.02 -2.35
N GLY A 54 6.81 -8.63 -1.97
CA GLY A 54 8.01 -7.90 -1.57
C GLY A 54 7.84 -6.98 -0.35
N GLY A 55 6.79 -7.17 0.46
CA GLY A 55 6.48 -6.27 1.57
C GLY A 55 5.97 -4.88 1.14
N ALA A 56 5.46 -4.76 -0.09
CA ALA A 56 4.81 -3.53 -0.56
C ALA A 56 3.59 -3.16 0.31
N THR A 57 3.16 -1.91 0.26
CA THR A 57 1.96 -1.46 0.97
C THR A 57 0.70 -1.91 0.23
N ASN A 58 -0.42 -2.09 0.95
CA ASN A 58 -1.68 -2.53 0.35
C ASN A 58 -2.26 -1.55 -0.68
N SER A 59 -1.88 -0.27 -0.60
CA SER A 59 -2.39 0.84 -1.43
C SER A 59 -1.30 1.46 -2.32
N MET A 60 -0.23 0.71 -2.62
CA MET A 60 0.84 1.18 -3.50
C MET A 60 0.32 1.51 -4.90
N THR A 61 0.66 2.70 -5.38
CA THR A 61 0.45 3.10 -6.76
C THR A 61 1.53 2.48 -7.63
N ILE A 62 1.13 1.78 -8.69
CA ILE A 62 2.03 1.21 -9.68
C ILE A 62 1.82 1.90 -11.04
N PRO A 63 2.87 2.02 -11.88
CA PRO A 63 2.74 2.62 -13.20
C PRO A 63 1.75 1.83 -14.08
N MET A 64 0.94 2.53 -14.87
CA MET A 64 -0.04 1.89 -15.76
C MET A 64 0.61 1.32 -17.02
N VAL A 65 -0.02 0.29 -17.61
CA VAL A 65 0.31 -0.20 -18.94
C VAL A 65 -0.48 0.61 -19.97
N ALA A 66 0.20 1.25 -20.92
CA ALA A 66 -0.43 1.98 -22.01
C ALA A 66 -1.10 1.02 -23.01
N ALA A 67 -1.96 1.54 -23.90
CA ALA A 67 -2.59 0.76 -24.97
C ALA A 67 -1.58 0.08 -25.91
N THR A 68 -0.34 0.57 -25.96
CA THR A 68 0.78 -0.02 -26.69
C THR A 68 1.37 -1.27 -26.02
N GLY A 69 0.91 -1.63 -24.82
CA GLY A 69 1.46 -2.73 -24.02
C GLY A 69 2.71 -2.36 -23.22
N VAL A 70 3.18 -1.11 -23.31
CA VAL A 70 4.36 -0.63 -22.58
C VAL A 70 3.93 -0.01 -21.25
N ARG A 71 4.52 -0.47 -20.15
CA ARG A 71 4.34 0.14 -18.83
C ARG A 71 5.01 1.51 -18.79
N GLN A 72 4.27 2.51 -18.30
CA GLN A 72 4.69 3.91 -18.29
C GLN A 72 5.57 4.23 -17.08
N THR A 73 6.76 3.64 -17.02
CA THR A 73 7.78 3.96 -16.02
C THR A 73 8.65 5.14 -16.47
N VAL A 74 9.57 5.59 -15.61
CA VAL A 74 10.59 6.58 -15.96
C VAL A 74 11.56 6.08 -17.05
N ASN A 75 11.58 4.77 -17.31
CA ASN A 75 12.39 4.12 -18.33
C ASN A 75 11.59 3.72 -19.59
N ALA A 76 10.37 4.25 -19.76
CA ALA A 76 9.60 4.06 -20.98
C ALA A 76 10.05 5.03 -22.08
N ASN A 77 10.17 4.52 -23.32
CA ASN A 77 10.43 5.32 -24.53
C ASN A 77 11.69 6.21 -24.45
N LEU A 78 12.77 5.67 -23.91
CA LEU A 78 14.01 6.41 -23.70
C LEU A 78 14.76 6.70 -25.01
N THR A 79 15.42 7.86 -25.06
CA THR A 79 16.51 8.10 -26.02
C THR A 79 17.75 7.26 -25.66
N PRO A 80 18.72 7.09 -26.58
CA PRO A 80 19.99 6.44 -26.26
C PRO A 80 20.76 7.13 -25.11
N ALA A 81 20.69 8.47 -25.06
CA ALA A 81 21.31 9.25 -23.99
C ALA A 81 20.64 8.98 -22.63
N GLN A 82 19.30 9.00 -22.59
CA GLN A 82 18.54 8.65 -21.40
C GLN A 82 18.79 7.20 -20.97
N THR A 83 18.87 6.26 -21.91
CA THR A 83 19.12 4.83 -21.63
C THR A 83 20.47 4.65 -20.94
N THR A 84 21.52 5.25 -21.49
CA THR A 84 22.88 5.20 -20.92
C THR A 84 22.94 5.88 -19.55
N TRP A 85 22.26 7.03 -19.41
CA TRP A 85 22.22 7.77 -18.16
C TRP A 85 21.44 7.04 -17.06
N ASN A 86 20.32 6.41 -17.39
CA ASN A 86 19.51 5.66 -16.45
C ASN A 86 20.20 4.36 -16.01
N LEU A 87 20.94 3.68 -16.89
CA LEU A 87 21.83 2.59 -16.48
C LEU A 87 22.90 3.10 -15.50
N ARG A 88 23.49 4.27 -15.74
CA ARG A 88 24.45 4.88 -14.80
C ARG A 88 23.78 5.10 -13.43
N SER A 89 22.56 5.61 -13.40
CA SER A 89 21.80 5.83 -12.15
C SER A 89 21.45 4.53 -11.44
N ALA A 90 21.01 3.49 -12.16
CA ALA A 90 20.73 2.17 -11.61
C ALA A 90 21.97 1.59 -10.90
N LEU A 91 23.12 1.58 -11.57
CA LEU A 91 24.36 1.06 -10.98
C LEU A 91 24.88 1.93 -9.82
N ASN A 92 24.56 3.22 -9.81
CA ASN A 92 24.85 4.09 -8.66
C ASN A 92 24.00 3.70 -7.44
N VAL A 93 22.69 3.56 -7.64
CA VAL A 93 21.76 3.13 -6.58
C VAL A 93 22.17 1.77 -6.04
N ALA A 94 22.54 0.83 -6.91
CA ALA A 94 23.02 -0.48 -6.51
C ALA A 94 24.30 -0.39 -5.68
N ALA A 95 25.28 0.44 -6.09
CA ALA A 95 26.54 0.60 -5.36
C ALA A 95 26.33 1.15 -3.93
N LEU A 96 25.26 1.92 -3.70
CA LEU A 96 24.93 2.48 -2.39
C LEU A 96 24.12 1.52 -1.52
N ASN A 97 23.20 0.75 -2.12
CA ASN A 97 22.16 0.04 -1.38
C ASN A 97 22.36 -1.49 -1.32
N CYS A 98 23.23 -2.05 -2.16
CA CYS A 98 23.45 -3.50 -2.26
C CYS A 98 24.69 -3.92 -1.47
N GLN A 99 24.55 -3.96 -0.14
CA GLN A 99 25.67 -4.15 0.80
C GLN A 99 25.89 -5.62 1.24
N ALA A 100 25.11 -6.56 0.70
CA ALA A 100 25.27 -7.96 1.05
C ALA A 100 26.65 -8.49 0.59
N PRO A 101 27.30 -9.42 1.30
CA PRO A 101 28.61 -9.96 0.92
C PRO A 101 28.69 -10.50 -0.51
N LYS A 102 27.58 -11.04 -1.05
CA LYS A 102 27.50 -11.50 -2.45
C LYS A 102 27.67 -10.38 -3.49
N HIS A 103 27.46 -9.13 -3.10
CA HIS A 103 27.52 -7.95 -3.96
C HIS A 103 28.80 -7.11 -3.72
N ALA A 104 29.80 -7.64 -3.02
CA ALA A 104 30.96 -6.86 -2.56
C ALA A 104 31.71 -6.09 -3.67
N MET A 105 31.75 -6.62 -4.90
CA MET A 105 32.44 -5.98 -6.03
C MET A 105 31.67 -4.81 -6.67
N LEU A 106 30.42 -4.54 -6.28
CA LEU A 106 29.56 -3.58 -6.98
C LEU A 106 30.12 -2.15 -6.93
N VAL A 107 30.64 -1.72 -5.76
CA VAL A 107 31.26 -0.41 -5.58
C VAL A 107 32.51 -0.26 -6.46
N ASP A 108 33.40 -1.25 -6.44
CA ASP A 108 34.63 -1.26 -7.23
C ASP A 108 34.34 -1.28 -8.74
N ASN A 109 33.38 -2.11 -9.16
CA ASN A 109 32.95 -2.20 -10.55
C ASN A 109 32.34 -0.87 -11.04
N TYR A 110 31.51 -0.23 -10.21
CA TYR A 110 30.92 1.06 -10.52
C TYR A 110 32.00 2.14 -10.66
N ALA A 111 32.94 2.23 -9.71
CA ALA A 111 34.05 3.17 -9.78
C ALA A 111 34.92 2.95 -11.03
N LYS A 112 35.23 1.69 -11.36
CA LYS A 112 35.96 1.33 -12.58
C LYS A 112 35.22 1.75 -13.85
N LYS A 113 33.90 1.49 -13.94
CA LYS A 113 33.05 1.95 -15.04
C LYS A 113 33.13 3.46 -15.23
N LEU A 114 33.00 4.23 -14.15
CA LEU A 114 33.07 5.70 -14.22
C LEU A 114 34.41 6.17 -14.79
N LYS A 115 35.51 5.52 -14.38
CA LYS A 115 36.86 5.84 -14.86
C LYS A 115 37.06 5.48 -16.33
N VAL A 116 36.71 4.25 -16.73
CA VAL A 116 36.92 3.75 -18.10
C VAL A 116 36.08 4.52 -19.12
N HIS A 117 34.82 4.81 -18.78
CA HIS A 117 33.86 5.44 -19.70
C HIS A 117 33.61 6.93 -19.44
N ALA A 118 34.52 7.62 -18.73
CA ALA A 118 34.34 9.02 -18.34
C ALA A 118 33.98 9.94 -19.53
N ARG A 119 34.63 9.73 -20.69
CA ARG A 119 34.39 10.52 -21.91
C ARG A 119 32.98 10.29 -22.48
N GLU A 120 32.55 9.03 -22.56
CA GLU A 120 31.21 8.65 -23.03
C GLU A 120 30.15 9.22 -22.09
N LEU A 121 30.29 9.01 -20.78
CA LEU A 121 29.34 9.52 -19.77
C LEU A 121 29.23 11.06 -19.81
N SER A 122 30.35 11.75 -20.03
CA SER A 122 30.36 13.21 -20.20
C SER A 122 29.62 13.63 -21.48
N ALA A 123 29.77 12.89 -22.57
CA ALA A 123 29.03 13.14 -23.82
C ALA A 123 27.53 12.84 -23.65
N THR A 124 27.16 11.72 -23.01
CA THR A 124 25.79 11.37 -22.65
C THR A 124 25.13 12.47 -21.83
N ASN A 125 25.79 13.00 -20.80
CA ASN A 125 25.23 14.09 -19.99
C ASN A 125 24.97 15.36 -20.81
N ARG A 126 25.87 15.71 -21.75
CA ARG A 126 25.66 16.86 -22.64
C ARG A 126 24.50 16.62 -23.60
N ALA A 127 24.38 15.42 -24.15
CA ALA A 127 23.26 15.04 -25.02
C ALA A 127 21.93 15.13 -24.26
N LEU A 128 21.85 14.53 -23.07
CA LEU A 128 20.67 14.60 -22.20
C LEU A 128 20.26 16.05 -21.89
N GLN A 129 21.21 16.88 -21.45
CA GLN A 129 20.92 18.30 -21.23
C GLN A 129 20.44 19.02 -22.50
N SER A 130 21.01 18.67 -23.67
CA SER A 130 20.56 19.24 -24.94
C SER A 130 19.13 18.82 -25.28
N GLU A 131 18.77 17.55 -25.10
CA GLU A 131 17.40 17.04 -25.30
C GLU A 131 16.39 17.78 -24.41
N PHE A 132 16.70 17.93 -23.12
CA PHE A 132 15.85 18.69 -22.20
C PHE A 132 15.76 20.17 -22.58
N ARG A 133 16.89 20.82 -22.92
CA ARG A 133 16.90 22.23 -23.40
C ARG A 133 16.06 22.42 -24.65
N GLN A 134 16.19 21.53 -25.63
CA GLN A 134 15.44 21.60 -26.88
C GLN A 134 13.94 21.46 -26.64
N ARG A 135 13.54 20.61 -25.69
CA ARG A 135 12.12 20.35 -25.41
C ARG A 135 11.46 21.37 -24.49
N TYR A 136 12.17 21.84 -23.48
CA TYR A 136 11.60 22.64 -22.39
C TYR A 136 12.14 24.09 -22.33
N GLY A 137 13.07 24.47 -23.21
CA GLY A 137 13.59 25.83 -23.29
C GLY A 137 14.40 26.23 -22.06
N ALA A 138 14.29 27.50 -21.64
CA ALA A 138 15.12 28.07 -20.57
C ALA A 138 14.91 27.43 -19.19
N THR A 139 13.74 26.83 -18.93
CA THR A 139 13.37 26.20 -17.65
C THR A 139 13.67 24.70 -17.61
N TYR A 140 14.42 24.17 -18.58
CA TYR A 140 14.69 22.73 -18.69
C TYR A 140 15.33 22.10 -17.45
N ARG A 141 16.06 22.89 -16.64
CA ARG A 141 16.82 22.39 -15.49
C ARG A 141 15.90 21.77 -14.44
N ASP A 142 14.81 22.46 -14.08
CA ASP A 142 13.86 21.97 -13.08
C ASP A 142 13.20 20.66 -13.54
N VAL A 143 12.90 20.56 -14.84
CA VAL A 143 12.32 19.36 -15.45
C VAL A 143 13.34 18.22 -15.45
N GLN A 144 14.60 18.51 -15.78
CA GLN A 144 15.68 17.53 -15.76
C GLN A 144 15.95 17.03 -14.34
N ASP A 145 16.00 17.91 -13.34
CA ASP A 145 16.26 17.55 -11.95
C ASP A 145 15.11 16.71 -11.36
N SER A 146 13.86 17.05 -11.71
CA SER A 146 12.69 16.23 -11.39
C SER A 146 12.76 14.85 -12.06
N TYR A 147 13.14 14.78 -13.34
CA TYR A 147 13.36 13.52 -14.04
C TYR A 147 14.44 12.68 -13.35
N MET A 148 15.57 13.29 -13.00
CA MET A 148 16.64 12.59 -12.31
C MET A 148 16.19 12.01 -10.98
N THR A 149 15.46 12.80 -10.19
CA THR A 149 14.90 12.36 -8.91
C THR A 149 13.97 11.15 -9.10
N GLN A 150 13.12 11.16 -10.13
CA GLN A 150 12.25 10.02 -10.45
C GLN A 150 13.05 8.77 -10.82
N VAL A 151 14.15 8.90 -11.57
CA VAL A 151 15.04 7.77 -11.92
C VAL A 151 15.66 7.15 -10.67
N TYR A 152 16.19 7.96 -9.74
CA TYR A 152 16.77 7.43 -8.49
C TYR A 152 15.71 6.76 -7.60
N ASN A 153 14.55 7.40 -7.44
CA ASN A 153 13.45 6.85 -6.64
C ASN A 153 12.92 5.54 -7.23
N TYR A 154 12.89 5.42 -8.56
CA TYR A 154 12.49 4.20 -9.24
C TYR A 154 13.42 3.04 -8.91
N PHE A 155 14.74 3.21 -9.05
CA PHE A 155 15.69 2.14 -8.74
C PHE A 155 15.85 1.85 -7.25
N ALA A 156 15.40 2.77 -6.39
CA ALA A 156 15.40 2.61 -4.93
C ALA A 156 14.13 1.94 -4.38
N LEU A 157 13.28 1.36 -5.23
CA LEU A 157 12.02 0.74 -4.82
C LEU A 157 12.23 -0.42 -3.84
N PRO A 158 11.87 -0.30 -2.54
CA PRO A 158 12.24 -1.30 -1.54
C PRO A 158 11.70 -2.71 -1.83
N PRO A 159 10.44 -2.89 -2.28
CA PRO A 159 9.90 -4.22 -2.59
C PRO A 159 10.62 -4.99 -3.71
N ALA A 160 11.37 -4.30 -4.57
CA ALA A 160 12.13 -4.90 -5.67
C ALA A 160 13.64 -4.95 -5.40
N LYS A 161 14.09 -4.42 -4.25
CA LYS A 161 15.51 -4.16 -3.96
C LYS A 161 16.39 -5.41 -4.06
N ASP A 162 15.93 -6.53 -3.51
CA ASP A 162 16.79 -7.72 -3.40
C ASP A 162 17.09 -8.33 -4.77
N ASP A 163 16.05 -8.50 -5.61
CA ASP A 163 16.21 -8.95 -7.00
C ASP A 163 16.96 -7.90 -7.84
N PHE A 164 16.72 -6.61 -7.59
CA PHE A 164 17.45 -5.52 -8.24
C PHE A 164 18.94 -5.60 -7.96
N CYS A 165 19.32 -5.85 -6.70
CA CYS A 165 20.73 -5.97 -6.31
C CYS A 165 21.41 -7.17 -6.98
N ASP A 166 20.71 -8.28 -7.15
CA ASP A 166 21.24 -9.46 -7.83
C ASP A 166 21.51 -9.18 -9.32
N VAL A 167 20.53 -8.63 -10.03
CA VAL A 167 20.70 -8.29 -11.46
C VAL A 167 21.69 -7.15 -11.66
N ALA A 168 21.66 -6.11 -10.82
CA ALA A 168 22.60 -5.00 -10.91
C ALA A 168 24.05 -5.45 -10.66
N TYR A 169 24.26 -6.43 -9.77
CA TYR A 169 25.56 -7.02 -9.54
C TYR A 169 26.09 -7.75 -10.79
N GLU A 170 25.27 -8.57 -11.43
CA GLU A 170 25.62 -9.23 -12.70
C GLU A 170 26.00 -8.20 -13.78
N VAL A 171 25.15 -7.19 -13.98
CA VAL A 171 25.41 -6.10 -14.93
C VAL A 171 26.69 -5.32 -14.57
N SER A 172 27.00 -5.15 -13.29
CA SER A 172 28.24 -4.49 -12.85
C SER A 172 29.50 -5.31 -13.18
N ASN A 173 29.42 -6.64 -13.17
CA ASN A 173 30.54 -7.51 -13.53
C ASN A 173 30.78 -7.51 -15.05
N GLU A 174 29.72 -7.33 -15.84
CA GLU A 174 29.84 -7.24 -17.30
C GLU A 174 30.38 -5.88 -17.75
N VAL A 175 29.87 -4.77 -17.18
CA VAL A 175 30.21 -3.42 -17.65
C VAL A 175 31.71 -3.09 -17.53
N VAL A 176 32.43 -3.73 -16.60
CA VAL A 176 33.88 -3.55 -16.46
C VAL A 176 34.72 -4.24 -17.54
N THR A 177 34.08 -5.01 -18.42
CA THR A 177 34.68 -5.66 -19.59
C THR A 177 34.31 -4.96 -20.90
N VAL A 178 33.41 -3.97 -20.86
CA VAL A 178 32.96 -3.22 -22.05
C VAL A 178 34.08 -2.31 -22.54
N ALA A 179 34.33 -2.34 -23.85
CA ALA A 179 35.34 -1.49 -24.46
C ALA A 179 34.90 -0.02 -24.48
N PRO A 180 35.83 0.95 -24.35
CA PRO A 180 35.50 2.35 -24.55
C PRO A 180 34.90 2.59 -25.94
N GLY A 181 33.74 3.25 -25.99
CA GLY A 181 32.95 3.49 -27.20
C GLY A 181 31.71 2.61 -27.33
N ASP A 182 31.63 1.51 -26.55
CA ASP A 182 30.52 0.56 -26.61
C ASP A 182 29.53 0.71 -25.43
N LEU A 183 29.66 1.74 -24.59
CA LEU A 183 28.81 1.86 -23.40
C LEU A 183 27.33 2.05 -23.74
N GLU A 184 27.01 2.79 -24.80
CA GLU A 184 25.63 3.01 -25.25
C GLU A 184 24.98 1.69 -25.72
N VAL A 185 25.72 0.90 -26.49
CA VAL A 185 25.28 -0.42 -26.97
C VAL A 185 25.07 -1.37 -25.80
N PHE A 186 26.00 -1.37 -24.85
CA PHE A 186 25.85 -2.14 -23.61
C PHE A 186 24.58 -1.69 -22.85
N ALA A 187 24.37 -0.38 -22.69
CA ALA A 187 23.23 0.15 -21.97
C ALA A 187 21.88 -0.24 -22.58
N ALA A 188 21.78 -0.25 -23.91
CA ALA A 188 20.59 -0.68 -24.63
C ALA A 188 20.18 -2.14 -24.33
N SER A 189 21.14 -3.01 -23.96
CA SER A 189 20.88 -4.39 -23.58
C SER A 189 20.81 -4.63 -22.05
N ALA A 190 21.55 -3.85 -21.28
CA ALA A 190 21.67 -4.02 -19.84
C ALA A 190 20.51 -3.38 -19.06
N LEU A 191 20.07 -2.18 -19.45
CA LEU A 191 18.98 -1.50 -18.76
C LEU A 191 17.68 -2.35 -18.79
N PRO A 192 17.24 -2.94 -19.93
CA PRO A 192 16.04 -3.78 -19.94
C PRO A 192 16.11 -5.00 -19.00
N ARG A 193 17.30 -5.54 -18.73
CA ARG A 193 17.46 -6.65 -17.75
C ARG A 193 17.19 -6.17 -16.33
N ILE A 194 17.68 -4.99 -15.97
CA ILE A 194 17.37 -4.35 -14.68
C ILE A 194 15.88 -4.00 -14.61
N GLU A 195 15.30 -3.44 -15.67
CA GLU A 195 13.87 -3.10 -15.72
C GLU A 195 12.96 -4.31 -15.54
N ALA A 196 13.37 -5.49 -16.04
CA ALA A 196 12.58 -6.71 -15.91
C ALA A 196 12.24 -7.03 -14.45
N VAL A 197 13.13 -6.73 -13.50
CA VAL A 197 12.89 -6.91 -12.06
C VAL A 197 11.68 -6.08 -11.59
N PHE A 198 11.65 -4.80 -11.94
CA PHE A 198 10.57 -3.90 -11.56
C PHE A 198 9.27 -4.27 -12.27
N GLU A 199 9.34 -4.66 -13.54
CA GLU A 199 8.19 -5.16 -14.30
C GLU A 199 7.61 -6.45 -13.69
N ASP A 200 8.44 -7.37 -13.21
CA ASP A 200 7.99 -8.58 -12.51
C ASP A 200 7.31 -8.23 -11.18
N PHE A 201 7.88 -7.30 -10.41
CA PHE A 201 7.23 -6.78 -9.22
C PHE A 201 5.86 -6.16 -9.53
N PHE A 202 5.77 -5.29 -10.56
CA PHE A 202 4.50 -4.67 -10.92
C PHE A 202 3.45 -5.69 -11.38
N ARG A 203 3.85 -6.70 -12.17
CA ARG A 203 2.97 -7.82 -12.55
C ARG A 203 2.49 -8.60 -11.33
N ALA A 204 3.38 -8.91 -10.39
CA ALA A 204 3.03 -9.59 -9.15
C ALA A 204 2.05 -8.75 -8.30
N TYR A 205 2.24 -7.43 -8.27
CA TYR A 205 1.35 -6.52 -7.55
C TYR A 205 -0.04 -6.44 -8.20
N GLU A 206 -0.12 -6.40 -9.54
CA GLU A 206 -1.40 -6.49 -10.27
C GLU A 206 -2.13 -7.79 -9.97
N LYS A 207 -1.40 -8.92 -10.01
CA LYS A 207 -1.94 -10.23 -9.64
C LYS A 207 -2.47 -10.23 -8.20
N TYR A 208 -1.72 -9.66 -7.26
CA TYR A 208 -2.17 -9.49 -5.88
C TYR A 208 -3.51 -8.74 -5.80
N ARG A 209 -3.68 -7.64 -6.54
CA ARG A 209 -4.93 -6.86 -6.52
C ARG A 209 -6.12 -7.68 -7.04
N VAL A 210 -5.90 -8.48 -8.09
CA VAL A 210 -6.94 -9.38 -8.63
C VAL A 210 -7.29 -10.47 -7.64
N ASP A 211 -6.28 -11.14 -7.07
CA ASP A 211 -6.46 -12.21 -6.09
C ASP A 211 -7.16 -11.69 -4.82
N LEU A 212 -6.79 -10.49 -4.37
CA LEU A 212 -7.42 -9.83 -3.22
C LEU A 212 -8.88 -9.52 -3.48
N ALA A 213 -9.22 -8.96 -4.65
CA ALA A 213 -10.61 -8.68 -5.01
C ALA A 213 -11.45 -9.96 -5.09
N ALA A 214 -10.88 -11.04 -5.64
CA ALA A 214 -11.54 -12.34 -5.68
C ALA A 214 -11.76 -12.93 -4.28
N TRP A 215 -10.77 -12.80 -3.40
CA TRP A 215 -10.89 -13.22 -2.00
C TRP A 215 -11.93 -12.40 -1.24
N ASP A 216 -11.89 -11.07 -1.36
CA ASP A 216 -12.83 -10.16 -0.69
C ASP A 216 -14.26 -10.39 -1.20
N SER A 217 -14.46 -10.75 -2.48
CA SER A 217 -15.78 -11.12 -3.01
C SER A 217 -16.33 -12.44 -2.45
N GLN A 218 -15.49 -13.37 -2.01
CA GLN A 218 -15.90 -14.68 -1.51
C GLN A 218 -15.99 -14.73 0.02
N TYR A 219 -15.06 -14.06 0.70
CA TYR A 219 -14.84 -14.18 2.14
C TYR A 219 -14.82 -12.84 2.88
N GLY A 220 -14.79 -11.72 2.14
CA GLY A 220 -14.79 -10.39 2.72
C GLY A 220 -16.14 -10.03 3.35
N PRO A 221 -16.16 -9.08 4.30
CA PRO A 221 -17.41 -8.54 4.79
C PRO A 221 -18.20 -7.93 3.62
N PRO A 222 -19.55 -8.05 3.61
CA PRO A 222 -20.35 -7.55 2.49
C PRO A 222 -20.08 -6.06 2.29
N THR A 223 -19.55 -5.71 1.12
CA THR A 223 -19.35 -4.32 0.73
C THR A 223 -20.72 -3.69 0.55
N VAL A 224 -21.16 -2.89 1.53
CA VAL A 224 -22.37 -2.08 1.38
C VAL A 224 -22.00 -0.93 0.44
N THR A 225 -22.20 -1.13 -0.85
CA THR A 225 -22.24 -0.02 -1.80
C THR A 225 -23.52 0.74 -1.52
N THR A 226 -23.44 1.75 -0.65
CA THR A 226 -24.48 2.78 -0.57
C THR A 226 -24.41 3.55 -1.88
N THR A 227 -25.17 3.11 -2.87
CA THR A 227 -25.54 3.96 -4.00
C THR A 227 -26.33 5.10 -3.37
N VAL A 228 -25.68 6.24 -3.13
CA VAL A 228 -26.39 7.49 -2.87
C VAL A 228 -27.09 7.82 -4.18
N GLN A 229 -28.29 7.28 -4.38
CA GLN A 229 -29.26 7.89 -5.27
C GLN A 229 -29.43 9.31 -4.73
N GLY A 230 -29.04 10.30 -5.54
CA GLY A 230 -29.02 11.69 -5.15
C GLY A 230 -30.37 12.12 -4.56
N TYR A 231 -30.33 13.05 -3.62
CA TYR A 231 -31.53 13.66 -3.07
C TYR A 231 -32.39 14.26 -4.20
N THR A 232 -33.54 13.67 -4.49
CA THR A 232 -34.58 14.29 -5.32
C THR A 232 -35.47 15.11 -4.42
N ASN A 233 -35.54 16.43 -4.66
CA ASN A 233 -36.44 17.31 -3.92
C ASN A 233 -37.90 17.02 -4.34
N PRO A 234 -38.76 16.46 -3.48
CA PRO A 234 -40.14 16.14 -3.83
C PRO A 234 -41.05 17.37 -4.01
N LEU A 235 -40.51 18.59 -3.83
CA LEU A 235 -41.19 19.86 -4.07
C LEU A 235 -40.76 20.53 -5.38
N ASP A 236 -39.88 19.92 -6.17
CA ASP A 236 -39.57 20.42 -7.51
C ASP A 236 -40.77 20.18 -8.43
N PRO A 237 -41.36 21.23 -9.04
CA PRO A 237 -42.53 21.10 -9.90
C PRO A 237 -42.27 20.30 -11.19
N ASN A 238 -41.01 19.95 -11.48
CA ASN A 238 -40.61 19.16 -12.65
C ASN A 238 -40.27 17.70 -12.32
N VAL A 239 -40.47 17.26 -11.06
CA VAL A 239 -40.19 15.88 -10.62
C VAL A 239 -41.50 15.22 -10.21
N GLU A 240 -41.84 14.12 -10.86
CA GLU A 240 -43.03 13.31 -10.54
C GLU A 240 -42.61 12.06 -9.75
N VAL A 241 -43.16 11.89 -8.54
CA VAL A 241 -42.88 10.75 -7.64
C VAL A 241 -44.15 9.92 -7.50
N GLU A 242 -44.08 8.63 -7.82
CA GLU A 242 -45.21 7.70 -7.75
C GLU A 242 -45.69 7.44 -6.30
N PRO A 243 -47.01 7.26 -6.05
CA PRO A 243 -47.53 7.04 -4.71
C PRO A 243 -47.01 5.72 -4.11
N GLY A 244 -46.21 5.82 -3.03
CA GLY A 244 -45.69 4.67 -2.29
C GLY A 244 -44.17 4.56 -2.27
N GLU A 245 -43.45 5.36 -3.05
CA GLU A 245 -42.00 5.48 -2.95
C GLU A 245 -41.64 6.72 -2.13
N THR A 246 -41.23 6.51 -0.87
CA THR A 246 -40.58 7.56 -0.08
C THR A 246 -39.17 7.09 0.26
N LEU A 247 -38.18 7.52 -0.53
CA LEU A 247 -36.77 7.37 -0.19
C LEU A 247 -36.40 8.48 0.79
N VAL A 248 -36.68 8.26 2.08
CA VAL A 248 -36.11 9.10 3.14
C VAL A 248 -34.66 8.65 3.33
N GLY A 249 -33.74 9.38 2.70
CA GLY A 249 -32.34 9.34 3.10
C GLY A 249 -32.26 9.71 4.58
N THR A 250 -31.88 8.78 5.44
CA THR A 250 -31.56 9.10 6.82
C THR A 250 -30.39 10.08 6.78
N MET A 251 -30.65 11.33 7.18
CA MET A 251 -29.57 12.19 7.68
C MET A 251 -28.83 11.40 8.76
N PRO A 252 -27.48 11.48 8.88
CA PRO A 252 -26.84 11.00 10.08
C PRO A 252 -27.41 11.81 11.24
N ALA A 253 -28.23 11.16 12.08
CA ALA A 253 -28.51 11.67 13.40
C ALA A 253 -27.17 11.64 14.15
N THR A 254 -26.52 12.79 14.28
CA THR A 254 -25.49 12.98 15.30
C THR A 254 -26.20 12.77 16.63
N ALA A 255 -26.08 11.58 17.22
CA ALA A 255 -26.48 11.39 18.60
C ALA A 255 -25.60 12.29 19.47
N PRO A 256 -26.16 13.07 20.42
CA PRO A 256 -25.34 13.82 21.36
C PRO A 256 -24.65 12.82 22.29
N VAL A 257 -23.33 12.70 22.18
CA VAL A 257 -22.54 11.97 23.16
C VAL A 257 -22.50 12.84 24.42
N THR A 258 -23.29 12.47 25.42
CA THR A 258 -23.10 12.97 26.78
C THR A 258 -22.19 11.97 27.50
N ALA A 259 -20.93 12.32 27.68
CA ALA A 259 -20.05 11.67 28.65
C ALA A 259 -19.67 12.70 29.73
N PRO A 260 -19.77 12.38 31.04
CA PRO A 260 -19.37 13.28 32.11
C PRO A 260 -17.86 13.53 32.04
N GLY A 261 -17.47 14.80 32.10
CA GLY A 261 -16.07 15.20 32.11
C GLY A 261 -15.39 14.79 33.41
N GLU A 262 -14.17 14.25 33.25
CA GLU A 262 -13.14 14.27 34.29
C GLU A 262 -11.99 15.11 33.71
N PRO A 263 -11.57 16.20 34.40
CA PRO A 263 -10.61 17.14 33.83
C PRO A 263 -9.21 16.55 33.85
N GLN A 264 -8.71 16.13 32.70
CA GLN A 264 -7.28 15.84 32.53
C GLN A 264 -6.53 17.13 32.20
N ALA A 265 -5.50 17.39 33.01
CA ALA A 265 -4.59 18.53 32.91
C ALA A 265 -3.88 18.60 31.54
N PRO A 266 -3.35 19.77 31.13
CA PRO A 266 -2.63 19.89 29.87
C PRO A 266 -1.41 18.96 29.89
N VAL A 267 -1.37 17.98 29.00
CA VAL A 267 -0.17 17.18 28.78
C VAL A 267 0.65 17.92 27.74
N ASP A 268 1.77 18.49 28.18
CA ASP A 268 2.84 19.02 27.34
C ASP A 268 3.26 17.96 26.31
N LEU A 269 3.20 18.31 25.02
CA LEU A 269 3.80 17.52 23.95
C LEU A 269 5.32 17.77 23.95
N PRO A 270 6.18 16.77 24.15
CA PRO A 270 7.60 16.95 23.88
C PRO A 270 7.80 17.12 22.35
N PRO A 271 8.71 18.01 21.90
CA PRO A 271 9.01 18.16 20.48
C PRO A 271 9.52 16.84 19.90
N ALA A 272 9.02 16.49 18.73
CA ALA A 272 9.56 15.38 17.94
C ALA A 272 11.06 15.61 17.73
N SER A 273 11.84 14.69 18.32
CA SER A 273 13.29 14.65 18.31
C SER A 273 13.87 14.76 16.90
N SER A 274 14.76 15.74 16.74
CA SER A 274 15.68 15.89 15.62
C SER A 274 16.43 14.57 15.38
N GLN A 275 16.29 13.99 14.20
CA GLN A 275 17.21 12.95 13.75
C GLN A 275 18.54 13.63 13.42
N THR A 276 19.58 13.36 14.21
CA THR A 276 20.95 13.77 13.91
C THR A 276 21.46 13.00 12.68
N PRO A 277 22.03 13.67 11.67
CA PRO A 277 22.72 12.98 10.59
C PRO A 277 23.98 12.31 11.13
N VAL A 278 24.19 11.04 10.76
CA VAL A 278 25.41 10.30 11.05
C VAL A 278 26.54 10.88 10.21
N VAL A 279 27.54 11.47 10.87
CA VAL A 279 28.78 11.97 10.28
C VAL A 279 29.78 10.82 10.18
N ILE A 280 30.23 10.48 8.97
CA ILE A 280 31.41 9.65 8.77
C ILE A 280 32.62 10.59 8.67
N ALA A 281 33.55 10.48 9.61
CA ALA A 281 34.83 11.17 9.55
C ALA A 281 35.69 10.59 8.43
N THR A 282 36.18 11.44 7.53
CA THR A 282 37.33 11.12 6.66
C THR A 282 38.59 11.57 7.38
N ASP A 283 39.52 10.65 7.65
CA ASP A 283 40.82 10.94 8.26
C ASP A 283 41.67 11.81 7.31
N GLU A 284 41.51 13.13 7.38
CA GLU A 284 42.50 14.10 6.90
C GLU A 284 42.80 15.12 8.00
N THR A 285 44.01 15.05 8.55
CA THR A 285 44.54 15.99 9.55
C THR A 285 45.12 17.23 8.88
N GLY A 286 44.60 18.41 9.23
CA GLY A 286 45.19 19.70 8.84
C GLY A 286 46.50 19.99 9.57
N ALA A 287 47.26 20.98 9.08
CA ALA A 287 48.61 21.33 9.53
C ALA A 287 48.74 21.76 11.02
N ASP A 288 47.61 21.92 11.72
CA ASP A 288 47.55 22.40 13.10
C ASP A 288 47.07 21.32 14.08
N GLY A 289 46.86 20.08 13.61
CA GLY A 289 46.42 18.95 14.44
C GLY A 289 44.93 18.93 14.82
N GLU A 290 44.13 19.87 14.31
CA GLU A 290 42.67 19.87 14.45
C GLU A 290 41.98 19.27 13.20
N PRO A 291 40.85 18.55 13.38
CA PRO A 291 40.10 17.94 12.27
C PRO A 291 39.45 19.00 11.39
N VAL A 292 39.78 19.00 10.09
CA VAL A 292 39.21 19.93 9.11
C VAL A 292 37.91 19.33 8.55
N VAL A 293 36.79 20.03 8.74
CA VAL A 293 35.50 19.69 8.13
C VAL A 293 35.35 20.47 6.83
N THR A 294 35.63 19.84 5.68
CA THR A 294 35.28 20.39 4.36
C THR A 294 34.31 19.48 3.62
N LEU A 295 33.08 19.95 3.44
CA LEU A 295 32.07 19.32 2.57
C LEU A 295 32.52 19.43 1.09
N PRO A 296 32.39 18.37 0.28
CA PRO A 296 32.65 18.45 -1.16
C PRO A 296 31.56 19.30 -1.84
N THR A 297 31.97 20.45 -2.38
CA THR A 297 31.09 21.51 -2.90
C THR A 297 30.66 21.33 -4.37
N GLU A 298 30.82 20.15 -4.98
CA GLU A 298 30.43 19.91 -6.38
C GLU A 298 29.54 18.68 -6.53
N GLY A 299 28.25 18.90 -6.26
CA GLY A 299 27.13 17.98 -6.50
C GLY A 299 25.87 18.56 -5.88
N PRO A 300 24.68 18.51 -6.52
CA PRO A 300 23.50 19.17 -5.98
C PRO A 300 22.97 18.40 -4.77
N ILE A 301 23.12 18.96 -3.57
CA ILE A 301 22.31 18.62 -2.41
C ILE A 301 21.54 19.86 -1.97
N PHE A 302 20.25 19.64 -1.79
CA PHE A 302 19.16 20.51 -1.38
C PHE A 302 19.51 21.42 -0.19
N GLN A 303 19.35 22.74 -0.37
CA GLN A 303 19.01 23.64 0.74
C GLN A 303 17.49 23.61 0.90
N SER A 304 17.03 23.06 2.03
CA SER A 304 15.67 23.27 2.51
C SER A 304 15.50 24.78 2.77
N GLY A 305 14.68 25.44 1.96
CA GLY A 305 14.32 26.83 2.15
C GLY A 305 13.67 27.05 3.52
N GLU A 306 14.08 28.13 4.17
CA GLU A 306 13.51 28.66 5.39
C GLU A 306 12.00 28.87 5.26
N VAL A 307 11.22 28.30 6.18
CA VAL A 307 9.79 28.57 6.30
C VAL A 307 9.63 29.93 6.99
N VAL A 308 9.38 30.98 6.21
CA VAL A 308 8.98 32.28 6.77
C VAL A 308 7.52 32.18 7.23
N GLN A 309 7.33 31.93 8.52
CA GLN A 309 6.05 32.20 9.20
C GLN A 309 5.87 33.71 9.33
N GLY A 310 4.73 34.20 8.85
CA GLY A 310 4.37 35.62 8.94
C GLY A 310 4.27 36.11 10.37
N ALA A 311 4.84 37.30 10.61
CA ALA A 311 4.58 38.11 11.79
C ALA A 311 4.18 39.52 11.33
N ASP A 312 3.10 40.02 11.93
CA ASP A 312 2.48 41.33 11.74
C ASP A 312 3.43 42.52 12.08
N ASN A 313 3.52 43.49 11.14
CA ASN A 313 3.60 44.98 11.24
C ASN A 313 4.51 45.71 12.29
N PRO A 314 4.82 47.05 12.20
CA PRO A 314 4.42 48.09 11.24
C PRO A 314 5.51 49.14 10.78
N GLY A 315 5.34 49.71 9.57
CA GLY A 315 5.74 51.09 9.13
C GLY A 315 7.24 51.53 9.12
N PRO A 316 7.61 52.72 8.58
CA PRO A 316 6.80 53.75 7.92
C PRO A 316 7.13 53.97 6.42
N ASP A 317 6.19 54.63 5.74
CA ASP A 317 6.32 55.23 4.41
C ASP A 317 7.58 56.10 4.28
N ASP A 318 8.35 55.87 3.22
CA ASP A 318 9.11 56.92 2.54
C ASP A 318 9.07 56.66 1.03
N THR A 319 8.22 57.40 0.35
CA THR A 319 8.21 57.54 -1.11
C THR A 319 9.29 58.53 -1.52
N PRO A 320 9.97 58.31 -2.66
CA PRO A 320 9.85 59.34 -3.68
C PRO A 320 9.64 58.83 -5.11
N ASP A 321 8.96 59.71 -5.85
CA ASP A 321 8.53 59.72 -7.25
C ASP A 321 9.52 59.17 -8.31
N PRO A 322 9.00 58.76 -9.50
CA PRO A 322 9.79 58.32 -10.63
C PRO A 322 10.27 59.51 -11.46
N GLN A 323 11.35 59.33 -12.24
CA GLN A 323 11.54 59.80 -13.62
C GLN A 323 13.04 59.81 -13.97
N SER A 324 13.46 58.89 -14.84
CA SER A 324 14.25 59.12 -16.08
C SER A 324 14.76 57.80 -16.64
#